data_AF-A0A9D4R996-F1
#
_entry.id   AF-A0A9D4R996-F1
#
_cell.length_a   1.000
_cell.length_b   1.000
_cell.length_c   1.000
_cell.angle_alpha   90.00
_cell.angle_beta   90.00
_cell.angle_gamma   90.00
#
_symmetry.space_group_name_H-M   'P 1'
#
loop_
_entity.id
_entity.type
_entity.pdbx_description
1 polymer ?
#
loop_
_entity_poly.entity_id
_entity_poly.type
_entity_poly.pdbx_seq_one_letter_code
_entity_poly.pdbx_strand_id
1 'polypeptide(L)'
;MGLVCDCLIRMYKHGWMGDDGKTNKKAYNPMINAVLTAVNFSVSSDAISIKLANHKKYLETIKDILLKYAPRHLLSQEPKLSKEEAKLMKFCLSVAHNVSMRPNNNQRLRTLDFTSVMQPYLTSTDELFSLTTLATLASIVNEAECEIINAAHDRVKYLLKVLQKGLATKLRRCNGWSCKECGYTIRMIAQNDANKKLLVELGALELLVKLGQTGNEEEQLVCMQYGL
;
A
#
# COMPACT_ATOMS: atom_id res chain seq x y z
N MET A 1 -19.16 -3.47 -7.95
CA MET A 1 -18.24 -2.91 -6.93
C MET A 1 -18.98 -2.27 -5.76
N GLY A 2 -20.06 -1.48 -5.95
CA GLY A 2 -20.85 -0.94 -4.81
C GLY A 2 -21.25 -1.99 -3.78
N LEU A 3 -21.88 -3.10 -4.21
CA LEU A 3 -22.23 -4.22 -3.30
C LEU A 3 -21.05 -4.83 -2.55
N VAL A 4 -19.85 -4.83 -3.15
CA VAL A 4 -18.62 -5.33 -2.50
C VAL A 4 -18.20 -4.37 -1.39
N CYS A 5 -18.24 -3.07 -1.65
CA CYS A 5 -17.98 -2.04 -0.65
C CYS A 5 -19.00 -2.11 0.50
N ASP A 6 -20.28 -2.20 0.18
CA ASP A 6 -21.36 -2.27 1.16
C ASP A 6 -21.29 -3.52 2.03
N CYS A 7 -20.79 -4.63 1.49
CA CYS A 7 -20.55 -5.85 2.27
C CYS A 7 -19.53 -5.60 3.39
N LEU A 8 -18.37 -4.98 3.09
CA LEU A 8 -17.40 -4.62 4.13
C LEU A 8 -18.02 -3.70 5.17
N ILE A 9 -18.65 -2.61 4.72
CA ILE A 9 -19.24 -1.59 5.59
C ILE A 9 -20.25 -2.21 6.56
N ARG A 10 -21.16 -3.03 6.03
CA ARG A 10 -22.24 -3.65 6.81
C ARG A 10 -21.70 -4.69 7.80
N MET A 11 -20.82 -5.58 7.35
CA MET A 11 -20.30 -6.66 8.20
C MET A 11 -19.34 -6.13 9.26
N TYR A 12 -18.55 -5.11 8.95
CA TYR A 12 -17.70 -4.46 9.94
C TYR A 12 -18.54 -3.72 11.00
N LYS A 13 -19.58 -2.98 10.59
CA LYS A 13 -20.46 -2.25 11.50
C LYS A 13 -21.25 -3.16 12.44
N HIS A 14 -21.73 -4.30 11.96
CA HIS A 14 -22.52 -5.24 12.77
C HIS A 14 -21.68 -6.19 13.62
N GLY A 15 -20.35 -6.09 13.52
CA GLY A 15 -19.45 -6.98 14.23
C GLY A 15 -19.32 -8.34 13.52
N TRP A 16 -18.10 -8.82 13.49
CA TRP A 16 -17.75 -10.16 12.98
C TRP A 16 -17.06 -11.01 14.06
N MET A 17 -16.88 -10.44 15.25
CA MET A 17 -16.49 -11.13 16.48
C MET A 17 -17.78 -11.44 17.25
N GLY A 18 -17.94 -12.68 17.70
CA GLY A 18 -19.00 -13.09 18.60
C GLY A 18 -18.73 -12.62 20.02
N ASP A 19 -19.77 -12.65 20.85
CA ASP A 19 -19.71 -12.24 22.25
C ASP A 19 -18.76 -13.11 23.09
N ASP A 20 -18.46 -14.32 22.60
CA ASP A 20 -17.49 -15.25 23.18
C ASP A 20 -16.03 -14.95 22.77
N GLY A 21 -15.80 -13.83 22.08
CA GLY A 21 -14.49 -13.43 21.57
C GLY A 21 -14.02 -14.26 20.36
N LYS A 22 -14.84 -15.17 19.82
CA LYS A 22 -14.50 -15.96 18.63
C LYS A 22 -15.02 -15.32 17.37
N THR A 23 -14.33 -15.55 16.26
CA THR A 23 -14.77 -15.09 14.94
C THR A 23 -16.11 -15.72 14.55
N ASN A 24 -17.12 -14.89 14.30
CA ASN A 24 -18.34 -15.30 13.61
C ASN A 24 -18.04 -15.49 12.12
N LYS A 25 -17.73 -16.73 11.73
CA LYS A 25 -17.36 -17.07 10.34
C LYS A 25 -18.43 -16.72 9.31
N LYS A 26 -19.72 -16.71 9.69
CA LYS A 26 -20.81 -16.32 8.77
C LYS A 26 -20.76 -14.84 8.39
N ALA A 27 -20.26 -13.99 9.28
CA ALA A 27 -20.04 -12.57 9.00
C ALA A 27 -18.64 -12.30 8.42
N TYR A 28 -17.61 -12.95 8.97
CA TYR A 28 -16.22 -12.74 8.58
C TYR A 28 -15.93 -13.19 7.14
N ASN A 29 -16.40 -14.37 6.72
CA ASN A 29 -16.08 -14.91 5.39
C ASN A 29 -16.59 -14.02 4.24
N PRO A 30 -17.87 -13.56 4.23
CA PRO A 30 -18.33 -12.61 3.23
C PRO A 30 -17.55 -11.30 3.25
N MET A 31 -17.26 -10.77 4.45
CA MET A 31 -16.52 -9.52 4.62
C MET A 31 -15.11 -9.63 4.02
N ILE A 32 -14.34 -10.65 4.40
CA ILE A 32 -12.96 -10.78 3.95
C ILE A 32 -12.88 -11.09 2.44
N ASN A 33 -13.84 -11.85 1.90
CA ASN A 33 -13.93 -12.11 0.46
C ASN A 33 -14.27 -10.83 -0.33
N ALA A 34 -15.09 -9.95 0.24
CA ALA A 34 -15.39 -8.66 -0.36
C ALA A 34 -14.13 -7.78 -0.42
N VAL A 35 -13.35 -7.67 0.66
CA VAL A 35 -12.09 -6.90 0.63
C VAL A 35 -11.08 -7.54 -0.33
N LEU A 36 -10.94 -8.87 -0.33
CA LEU A 36 -10.05 -9.57 -1.26
C LEU A 36 -10.44 -9.32 -2.73
N THR A 37 -11.73 -9.29 -3.02
CA THR A 37 -12.25 -8.93 -4.34
C THR A 37 -11.83 -7.51 -4.71
N ALA A 38 -11.98 -6.54 -3.79
CA ALA A 38 -11.50 -5.18 -4.01
C ALA A 38 -9.98 -5.12 -4.25
N VAL A 39 -9.17 -5.88 -3.51
CA VAL A 39 -7.70 -5.99 -3.74
C VAL A 39 -7.42 -6.48 -5.17
N ASN A 40 -7.99 -7.62 -5.58
CA ASN A 40 -7.68 -8.25 -6.86
C ASN A 40 -8.08 -7.41 -8.07
N PHE A 41 -9.20 -6.67 -7.97
CA PHE A 41 -9.69 -5.86 -9.07
C PHE A 41 -9.17 -4.42 -9.08
N SER A 42 -8.75 -3.88 -7.93
CA SER A 42 -8.16 -2.53 -7.86
C SER A 42 -6.78 -2.45 -8.51
N VAL A 43 -6.02 -3.55 -8.54
CA VAL A 43 -4.71 -3.58 -9.21
C VAL A 43 -4.84 -3.67 -10.74
N SER A 44 -5.87 -4.38 -11.23
CA SER A 44 -6.02 -4.75 -12.65
C SER A 44 -6.99 -3.89 -13.44
N SER A 45 -7.80 -3.04 -12.78
CA SER A 45 -8.82 -2.23 -13.45
C SER A 45 -8.89 -0.81 -12.90
N ASP A 46 -8.53 0.15 -13.75
CA ASP A 46 -8.60 1.58 -13.44
C ASP A 46 -10.02 2.02 -13.09
N ALA A 47 -11.00 1.55 -13.86
CA ALA A 47 -12.41 1.84 -13.60
C ALA A 47 -12.85 1.35 -12.21
N ILE A 48 -12.33 0.21 -11.75
CA ILE A 48 -12.63 -0.31 -10.41
C ILE A 48 -11.88 0.48 -9.34
N SER A 49 -10.60 0.77 -9.54
CA SER A 49 -9.80 1.61 -8.63
C SER A 49 -10.47 2.98 -8.41
N ILE A 50 -10.92 3.63 -9.48
CA ILE A 50 -11.68 4.91 -9.42
C ILE A 50 -13.02 4.73 -8.68
N LYS A 51 -13.76 3.64 -8.93
CA LYS A 51 -15.02 3.37 -8.22
C LYS A 51 -14.81 3.20 -6.72
N LEU A 52 -13.74 2.51 -6.30
CA LEU A 52 -13.37 2.37 -4.90
C LEU A 52 -12.98 3.73 -4.29
N ALA A 53 -12.18 4.52 -5.01
CA ALA A 53 -11.77 5.85 -4.58
C ALA A 53 -12.95 6.81 -4.36
N ASN A 54 -13.99 6.71 -5.21
CA ASN A 54 -15.21 7.51 -5.11
C ASN A 54 -16.16 7.03 -3.99
N HIS A 55 -15.97 5.83 -3.46
CA HIS A 55 -16.83 5.27 -2.43
C HIS A 55 -16.38 5.72 -1.02
N LYS A 56 -16.62 7.00 -0.68
CA LYS A 56 -16.14 7.64 0.56
C LYS A 56 -16.29 6.77 1.82
N LYS A 57 -17.48 6.26 2.09
CA LYS A 57 -17.77 5.42 3.28
C LYS A 57 -16.95 4.12 3.36
N TYR A 58 -16.55 3.60 2.20
CA TYR A 58 -15.73 2.39 2.14
C TYR A 58 -14.28 2.70 2.52
N LEU A 59 -13.74 3.82 2.02
CA LEU A 59 -12.42 4.30 2.42
C LEU A 59 -12.37 4.71 3.89
N GLU A 60 -13.44 5.34 4.41
CA GLU A 60 -13.58 5.62 5.85
C GLU A 60 -13.57 4.32 6.67
N THR A 61 -14.28 3.28 6.21
CA THR A 61 -14.25 1.96 6.88
C THR A 61 -12.85 1.33 6.85
N ILE A 62 -12.12 1.45 5.74
CA ILE A 62 -10.71 1.02 5.65
C ILE A 62 -9.85 1.77 6.66
N LYS A 63 -10.00 3.10 6.73
CA LYS A 63 -9.30 3.96 7.69
C LYS A 63 -9.58 3.52 9.13
N ASP A 64 -10.85 3.32 9.48
CA ASP A 64 -11.26 2.91 10.82
C ASP A 64 -10.67 1.55 11.20
N ILE A 65 -10.63 0.60 10.28
CA ILE A 65 -10.01 -0.72 10.48
C ILE A 65 -8.52 -0.58 10.77
N LEU A 66 -7.79 0.18 9.96
CA LEU A 66 -6.36 0.39 10.14
C LEU A 66 -6.09 1.04 11.51
N LEU A 67 -6.75 2.17 11.81
CA LEU A 67 -6.59 2.88 13.09
C LEU A 67 -6.93 2.01 14.30
N LYS A 68 -8.03 1.25 14.25
CA LYS A 68 -8.48 0.38 15.35
C LYS A 68 -7.43 -0.65 15.75
N TYR A 69 -6.72 -1.20 14.77
CA TYR A 69 -5.80 -2.31 14.99
C TYR A 69 -4.33 -1.89 15.02
N ALA A 70 -4.01 -0.63 14.68
CA ALA A 70 -2.65 -0.10 14.69
C ALA A 70 -1.91 -0.27 16.03
N PRO A 71 -2.49 0.02 17.22
CA PRO A 71 -1.76 -0.10 18.47
C PRO A 71 -1.29 -1.54 18.76
N ARG A 72 -2.13 -2.52 18.47
CA ARG A 72 -1.80 -3.95 18.63
C ARG A 72 -0.79 -4.46 17.60
N HIS A 73 -0.84 -3.92 16.38
CA HIS A 73 0.13 -4.25 15.32
C HIS A 73 1.51 -3.64 15.56
N LEU A 74 1.57 -2.35 15.88
CA LEU A 74 2.81 -1.57 15.90
C LEU A 74 3.51 -1.59 17.26
N LEU A 75 2.75 -1.56 18.35
CA LEU A 75 3.29 -1.45 19.70
C LEU A 75 3.34 -2.79 20.42
N SER A 76 3.04 -3.89 19.72
CA SER A 76 2.93 -5.24 20.30
C SER A 76 2.02 -5.29 21.55
N GLN A 77 0.97 -4.45 21.59
CA GLN A 77 0.01 -4.42 22.68
C GLN A 77 -0.80 -5.72 22.73
N GLU A 78 -0.98 -6.25 23.94
CA GLU A 78 -1.84 -7.41 24.17
C GLU A 78 -3.33 -7.00 24.26
N PRO A 79 -4.26 -7.89 23.84
CA PRO A 79 -4.00 -9.17 23.20
C PRO A 79 -3.47 -8.98 21.77
N LYS A 80 -2.53 -9.80 21.32
CA LYS A 80 -2.08 -9.79 19.91
C LYS A 80 -3.26 -9.90 18.93
N LEU A 81 -3.08 -9.35 17.73
CA LEU A 81 -4.07 -9.50 16.66
C LEU A 81 -4.32 -10.97 16.36
N SER A 82 -5.61 -11.32 16.18
CA SER A 82 -5.96 -12.62 15.64
C SER A 82 -5.50 -12.76 14.19
N LYS A 83 -5.45 -13.99 13.67
CA LYS A 83 -5.12 -14.24 12.25
C LYS A 83 -6.10 -13.52 11.32
N GLU A 84 -7.37 -13.46 11.71
CA GLU A 84 -8.43 -12.80 10.97
C GLU A 84 -8.30 -11.27 10.98
N GLU A 85 -7.95 -10.67 12.12
CA GLU A 85 -7.72 -9.23 12.22
C GLU A 85 -6.50 -8.82 11.39
N ALA A 86 -5.38 -9.54 11.52
CA ALA A 86 -4.17 -9.28 10.74
C ALA A 86 -4.42 -9.42 9.24
N LYS A 87 -5.20 -10.42 8.81
CA LYS A 87 -5.56 -10.62 7.41
C LYS A 87 -6.45 -9.49 6.88
N LEU A 88 -7.43 -9.05 7.66
CA LEU A 88 -8.29 -7.92 7.30
C LEU A 88 -7.48 -6.63 7.14
N MET A 89 -6.62 -6.31 8.11
CA MET A 89 -5.73 -5.15 8.03
C MET A 89 -4.86 -5.18 6.77
N LYS A 90 -4.23 -6.33 6.50
CA LYS A 90 -3.39 -6.51 5.31
C LYS A 90 -4.16 -6.20 4.03
N PHE A 91 -5.38 -6.71 3.88
CA PHE A 91 -6.18 -6.43 2.68
C PHE A 91 -6.64 -4.96 2.61
N CYS A 92 -7.02 -4.36 3.73
CA CYS A 92 -7.34 -2.92 3.79
C CYS A 92 -6.15 -2.05 3.37
N LEU A 93 -4.94 -2.38 3.83
CA LEU A 93 -3.70 -1.71 3.44
C LEU A 93 -3.42 -1.87 1.94
N SER A 94 -3.58 -3.08 1.39
CA SER A 94 -3.41 -3.34 -0.04
C SER A 94 -4.42 -2.57 -0.89
N VAL A 95 -5.68 -2.44 -0.46
CA VAL A 95 -6.66 -1.62 -1.18
C VAL A 95 -6.24 -0.15 -1.21
N ALA A 96 -5.80 0.42 -0.07
CA ALA A 96 -5.32 1.80 -0.02
C ALA A 96 -4.14 2.03 -0.98
N HIS A 97 -3.17 1.11 -0.99
CA HIS A 97 -2.06 1.13 -1.93
C HIS A 97 -2.53 1.09 -3.38
N ASN A 98 -3.33 0.10 -3.77
CA ASN A 98 -3.79 -0.06 -5.15
C ASN A 98 -4.60 1.15 -5.64
N VAL A 99 -5.40 1.76 -4.76
CA VAL A 99 -6.13 2.99 -5.06
C VAL A 99 -5.17 4.16 -5.29
N SER A 100 -4.11 4.27 -4.48
CA SER A 100 -3.09 5.33 -4.60
C SER A 100 -2.19 5.21 -5.84
N MET A 101 -2.12 4.03 -6.46
CA MET A 101 -1.39 3.84 -7.72
C MET A 101 -2.03 4.55 -8.92
N ARG A 102 -3.11 5.32 -8.72
CA ARG A 102 -3.74 6.15 -9.75
C ARG A 102 -3.71 7.60 -9.30
N PRO A 103 -2.93 8.48 -9.95
CA PRO A 103 -2.76 9.87 -9.52
C PRO A 103 -4.08 10.61 -9.27
N ASN A 104 -5.09 10.37 -10.10
CA ASN A 104 -6.42 10.98 -9.97
C ASN A 104 -7.15 10.62 -8.66
N ASN A 105 -6.77 9.53 -7.99
CA ASN A 105 -7.36 9.10 -6.73
C ASN A 105 -6.67 9.74 -5.51
N ASN A 106 -5.44 10.24 -5.65
CA ASN A 106 -4.59 10.61 -4.51
C ASN A 106 -5.21 11.74 -3.69
N GLN A 107 -5.83 12.74 -4.33
CA GLN A 107 -6.52 13.81 -3.63
C GLN A 107 -7.67 13.31 -2.74
N ARG A 108 -8.36 12.23 -3.12
CA ARG A 108 -9.45 11.65 -2.33
C ARG A 108 -8.91 10.96 -1.07
N LEU A 109 -7.80 10.22 -1.21
CA LEU A 109 -7.11 9.62 -0.06
C LEU A 109 -6.57 10.70 0.89
N ARG A 110 -5.98 11.77 0.35
CA ARG A 110 -5.52 12.93 1.14
C ARG A 110 -6.66 13.62 1.88
N THR A 111 -7.81 13.82 1.21
CA THR A 111 -9.01 14.43 1.84
C THR A 111 -9.53 13.61 3.02
N LEU A 112 -9.30 12.29 3.00
CA LEU A 112 -9.65 11.39 4.10
C LEU A 112 -8.50 11.18 5.10
N ASP A 113 -7.41 11.95 4.96
CA ASP A 113 -6.25 11.94 5.84
C ASP A 113 -5.58 10.55 5.91
N PHE A 114 -5.44 9.88 4.76
CA PHE A 114 -4.67 8.64 4.68
C PHE A 114 -3.19 8.85 4.96
N THR A 115 -2.64 10.06 4.77
CA THR A 115 -1.24 10.35 5.13
C THR A 115 -0.96 10.03 6.60
N SER A 116 -1.75 10.60 7.51
CA SER A 116 -1.59 10.38 8.97
C SER A 116 -1.93 8.95 9.40
N VAL A 117 -2.90 8.31 8.73
CA VAL A 117 -3.27 6.91 9.00
C VAL A 117 -2.13 5.95 8.63
N MET A 118 -1.45 6.23 7.53
CA MET A 118 -0.44 5.33 6.97
C MET A 118 0.93 5.54 7.62
N GLN A 119 1.31 6.78 7.94
CA GLN A 119 2.64 7.12 8.46
C GLN A 119 3.16 6.22 9.59
N PRO A 120 2.38 5.87 10.64
CA PRO A 120 2.85 4.99 11.71
C PRO A 120 3.30 3.60 11.23
N TYR A 121 2.75 3.09 10.12
CA TYR A 121 3.09 1.77 9.60
C TYR A 121 4.47 1.68 8.95
N LEU A 122 5.14 2.81 8.68
CA LEU A 122 6.52 2.82 8.21
C LEU A 122 7.46 2.11 9.20
N THR A 123 7.17 2.21 10.50
CA THR A 123 7.97 1.58 11.57
C THR A 123 7.59 0.13 11.84
N SER A 124 6.60 -0.42 11.12
CA SER A 124 6.19 -1.82 11.28
C SER A 124 7.37 -2.76 11.06
N THR A 125 7.46 -3.79 11.91
CA THR A 125 8.40 -4.91 11.76
C THR A 125 7.97 -5.90 10.69
N ASP A 126 6.71 -5.85 10.25
CA ASP A 126 6.23 -6.58 9.08
C ASP A 126 6.67 -5.80 7.82
N GLU A 127 7.60 -6.41 7.07
CA GLU A 127 8.18 -5.85 5.85
C GLU A 127 7.11 -5.55 4.79
N LEU A 128 6.04 -6.37 4.72
CA LEU A 128 4.95 -6.13 3.78
C LEU A 128 4.18 -4.87 4.18
N PHE A 129 3.86 -4.69 5.47
CA PHE A 129 3.15 -3.50 5.93
C PHE A 129 3.96 -2.25 5.70
N SER A 130 5.22 -2.25 6.12
CA SER A 130 6.07 -1.07 6.00
C SER A 130 6.38 -0.69 4.55
N LEU A 131 6.63 -1.66 3.66
CA LEU A 131 6.87 -1.39 2.24
C LEU A 131 5.60 -0.94 1.50
N THR A 132 4.45 -1.57 1.77
CA THR A 132 3.15 -1.13 1.21
C THR A 132 2.81 0.28 1.66
N THR A 133 3.14 0.61 2.90
CA THR A 133 2.97 1.94 3.47
C THR A 133 3.85 2.96 2.76
N LEU A 134 5.14 2.67 2.61
CA LEU A 134 6.06 3.53 1.86
C LEU A 134 5.55 3.81 0.45
N ALA A 135 5.10 2.78 -0.27
CA ALA A 135 4.61 2.92 -1.64
C ALA A 135 3.31 3.73 -1.74
N THR A 136 2.42 3.56 -0.75
CA THR A 136 1.19 4.35 -0.66
C THR A 136 1.51 5.82 -0.37
N LEU A 137 2.34 6.08 0.65
CA LEU A 137 2.75 7.43 1.03
C LEU A 137 3.47 8.14 -0.10
N ALA A 138 4.42 7.48 -0.77
CA ALA A 138 5.10 8.03 -1.94
C ALA A 138 4.13 8.55 -3.02
N SER A 139 2.97 7.91 -3.16
CA SER A 139 1.95 8.34 -4.12
C SER A 139 1.11 9.51 -3.62
N ILE A 140 0.84 9.59 -2.30
CA ILE A 140 -0.14 10.55 -1.77
C ILE A 140 0.48 11.76 -1.07
N VAL A 141 1.73 11.73 -0.59
CA VAL A 141 2.36 12.90 0.07
C VAL A 141 2.63 14.01 -0.95
N ASN A 142 2.65 15.26 -0.47
CA ASN A 142 3.00 16.41 -1.29
C ASN A 142 4.39 16.95 -0.90
N GLU A 143 4.81 18.03 -1.57
CA GLU A 143 6.10 18.68 -1.31
C GLU A 143 6.29 19.09 0.16
N ALA A 144 5.21 19.55 0.82
CA ALA A 144 5.26 19.98 2.23
C ALA A 144 5.39 18.81 3.22
N GLU A 145 5.15 17.58 2.78
CA GLU A 145 5.17 16.35 3.59
C GLU A 145 6.33 15.42 3.17
N CYS A 146 7.27 15.91 2.36
CA CYS A 146 8.37 15.09 1.84
C CYS A 146 9.25 14.47 2.92
N GLU A 147 9.37 15.16 4.06
CA GLU A 147 10.12 14.69 5.23
C GLU A 147 9.60 13.36 5.77
N ILE A 148 8.33 12.99 5.53
CA ILE A 148 7.81 11.66 5.88
C ILE A 148 8.59 10.55 5.17
N ILE A 149 8.97 10.77 3.90
CA ILE A 149 9.74 9.82 3.10
C ILE A 149 11.22 9.90 3.46
N ASN A 150 11.79 11.10 3.65
CA ASN A 150 13.18 11.26 4.08
C ASN A 150 13.45 10.58 5.43
N ALA A 151 12.54 10.71 6.39
CA ALA A 151 12.61 10.04 7.68
C ALA A 151 12.52 8.50 7.57
N ALA A 152 12.03 7.98 6.43
CA ALA A 152 11.90 6.55 6.16
C ALA A 152 13.10 5.97 5.38
N HIS A 153 14.29 6.57 5.52
CA HIS A 153 15.54 6.18 4.87
C HIS A 153 15.76 4.65 4.78
N ASP A 154 15.63 3.92 5.90
CA ASP A 154 15.85 2.47 5.93
C ASP A 154 14.81 1.69 5.13
N ARG A 155 13.58 2.21 5.01
CA ARG A 155 12.54 1.60 4.18
C ARG A 155 12.79 1.87 2.70
N VAL A 156 13.29 3.05 2.33
CA VAL A 156 13.74 3.33 0.96
C VAL A 156 14.91 2.42 0.59
N LYS A 157 15.90 2.25 1.48
CA LYS A 157 16.99 1.30 1.28
C LYS A 157 16.50 -0.15 1.12
N TYR A 158 15.51 -0.55 1.92
CA TYR A 158 14.88 -1.87 1.79
C TYR A 158 14.16 -2.04 0.45
N LEU A 159 13.41 -1.04 -0.02
CA LEU A 159 12.78 -1.02 -1.36
C LEU A 159 13.82 -1.27 -2.48
N LEU A 160 14.96 -0.59 -2.43
CA LEU A 160 16.04 -0.79 -3.41
C LEU A 160 16.63 -2.20 -3.36
N LYS A 161 16.78 -2.78 -2.16
CA LYS A 161 17.21 -4.17 -1.99
C LYS A 161 16.19 -5.16 -2.57
N VAL A 162 14.89 -4.90 -2.41
CA VAL A 162 13.82 -5.72 -3.02
C VAL A 162 13.88 -5.62 -4.55
N LEU A 163 14.07 -4.42 -5.11
CA LEU A 163 14.26 -4.24 -6.55
C LEU A 163 15.50 -5.01 -7.05
N GLN A 164 16.65 -4.82 -6.41
CA GLN A 164 17.91 -5.48 -6.78
C GLN A 164 17.75 -7.01 -6.81
N LYS A 165 17.15 -7.59 -5.76
CA LYS A 165 16.88 -9.03 -5.71
C LYS A 165 15.89 -9.46 -6.79
N GLY A 166 14.82 -8.70 -7.00
CA GLY A 166 13.83 -8.97 -8.05
C GLY A 166 14.46 -8.99 -9.43
N LEU A 167 15.38 -8.05 -9.72
CA LEU A 167 16.09 -7.94 -10.99
C LEU A 167 16.90 -9.20 -11.33
N ALA A 168 17.42 -9.88 -10.30
CA ALA A 168 18.18 -11.12 -10.44
C ALA A 168 17.31 -12.37 -10.65
N THR A 169 15.98 -12.26 -10.56
CA THR A 169 15.06 -13.39 -10.72
C THR A 169 14.39 -13.39 -12.09
N LYS A 170 14.14 -14.60 -12.64
CA LYS A 170 13.34 -14.77 -13.86
C LYS A 170 11.90 -14.25 -13.70
N LEU A 171 11.34 -14.38 -12.51
CA LEU A 171 9.99 -13.94 -12.20
C LEU A 171 9.87 -12.41 -12.09
N ARG A 172 10.99 -11.68 -12.01
CA ARG A 172 11.02 -10.21 -11.84
C ARG A 172 10.29 -9.75 -10.58
N ARG A 173 10.39 -10.53 -9.49
CA ARG A 173 9.72 -10.27 -8.22
C ARG A 173 10.57 -10.69 -7.02
N CYS A 174 10.42 -10.00 -5.90
CA CYS A 174 10.98 -10.36 -4.61
C CYS A 174 9.99 -9.99 -3.49
N ASN A 175 9.81 -10.86 -2.49
CA ASN A 175 8.93 -10.62 -1.34
C ASN A 175 7.50 -10.19 -1.70
N GLY A 176 6.97 -10.69 -2.82
CA GLY A 176 5.63 -10.34 -3.30
C GLY A 176 5.53 -9.03 -4.08
N TRP A 177 6.64 -8.32 -4.29
CA TRP A 177 6.71 -7.09 -5.08
C TRP A 177 7.37 -7.35 -6.44
N SER A 178 6.80 -6.80 -7.51
CA SER A 178 7.43 -6.82 -8.83
C SER A 178 8.45 -5.70 -8.99
N CYS A 179 9.43 -5.93 -9.88
CA CYS A 179 10.39 -4.89 -10.28
C CYS A 179 9.68 -3.65 -10.83
N LYS A 180 8.58 -3.83 -11.56
CA LYS A 180 7.69 -2.76 -12.02
C LYS A 180 7.11 -1.94 -10.87
N GLU A 181 6.51 -2.58 -9.86
CA GLU A 181 5.94 -1.90 -8.69
C GLU A 181 7.02 -1.16 -7.89
N CYS A 182 8.21 -1.75 -7.73
CA CYS A 182 9.33 -1.09 -7.09
C CYS A 182 9.78 0.15 -7.86
N GLY A 183 9.96 0.04 -9.17
CA GLY A 183 10.32 1.18 -10.04
C GLY A 183 9.27 2.29 -9.98
N TYR A 184 7.99 1.94 -10.01
CA TYR A 184 6.90 2.91 -9.88
C TYR A 184 6.98 3.64 -8.55
N THR A 185 7.22 2.91 -7.45
CA THR A 185 7.36 3.51 -6.12
C THR A 185 8.54 4.48 -6.06
N ILE A 186 9.71 4.10 -6.60
CA ILE A 186 10.89 4.97 -6.66
C ILE A 186 10.59 6.24 -7.46
N ARG A 187 9.89 6.11 -8.60
CA ARG A 187 9.45 7.26 -9.39
C ARG A 187 8.54 8.19 -8.59
N MET A 188 7.58 7.65 -7.82
CA MET A 188 6.69 8.46 -6.99
C MET A 188 7.47 9.20 -5.88
N ILE A 189 8.44 8.52 -5.24
CA ILE A 189 9.35 9.15 -4.27
C ILE A 189 10.11 10.32 -4.91
N ALA A 190 10.61 10.13 -6.13
CA ALA A 190 11.42 11.10 -6.85
C ALA A 190 10.63 12.30 -7.41
N GLN A 191 9.30 12.36 -7.27
CA GLN A 191 8.54 13.54 -7.64
C GLN A 191 8.88 14.76 -6.79
N ASN A 192 9.47 14.52 -5.61
CA ASN A 192 9.95 15.53 -4.69
C ASN A 192 11.48 15.69 -4.80
N ASP A 193 11.96 16.93 -4.92
CA ASP A 193 13.39 17.20 -5.14
C ASP A 193 14.27 16.85 -3.93
N ALA A 194 13.77 16.98 -2.70
CA ALA A 194 14.51 16.58 -1.51
C ALA A 194 14.74 15.05 -1.50
N ASN A 195 13.71 14.28 -1.88
CA ASN A 195 13.80 12.82 -1.97
C ASN A 195 14.71 12.32 -3.10
N LYS A 196 14.94 13.10 -4.17
CA LYS A 196 15.87 12.72 -5.25
C LYS A 196 17.29 12.56 -4.73
N LYS A 197 17.73 13.45 -3.83
CA LYS A 197 19.06 13.38 -3.20
C LYS A 197 19.23 12.07 -2.44
N LEU A 198 18.26 11.73 -1.60
CA LEU A 198 18.21 10.46 -0.88
C LEU A 198 18.31 9.25 -1.82
N LEU A 199 17.55 9.24 -2.92
CA LEU A 199 17.58 8.14 -3.89
C LEU A 199 18.96 7.98 -4.56
N VAL A 200 19.63 9.09 -4.90
CA VAL A 200 20.98 9.07 -5.47
C VAL A 200 21.99 8.53 -4.45
N GLU A 201 21.95 9.02 -3.22
CA GLU A 201 22.84 8.57 -2.13
C GLU A 201 22.68 7.07 -1.84
N LEU A 202 21.46 6.55 -1.96
CA LEU A 202 21.15 5.13 -1.77
C LEU A 202 21.43 4.26 -3.01
N GLY A 203 21.91 4.84 -4.12
CA GLY A 203 22.28 4.09 -5.33
C GLY A 203 21.10 3.66 -6.21
N ALA A 204 19.98 4.38 -6.18
CA ALA A 204 18.80 4.03 -6.97
C ALA A 204 19.05 4.11 -8.49
N LEU A 205 19.90 5.03 -8.95
CA LEU A 205 20.14 5.27 -10.39
C LEU A 205 20.60 4.00 -11.13
N GLU A 206 21.57 3.26 -10.58
CA GLU A 206 22.08 2.05 -11.22
C GLU A 206 20.98 0.97 -11.37
N LEU A 207 20.12 0.84 -10.35
CA LEU A 207 19.02 -0.11 -10.38
C LEU A 207 17.94 0.29 -11.38
N LEU A 208 17.66 1.59 -11.53
CA LEU A 208 16.70 2.10 -12.50
C LEU A 208 17.22 1.99 -13.94
N VAL A 209 18.51 2.22 -14.18
CA VAL A 209 19.14 1.94 -15.48
C VAL A 209 19.01 0.46 -15.83
N LYS A 210 19.32 -0.45 -14.89
CA LYS A 210 19.14 -1.90 -15.08
C LYS A 210 17.67 -2.26 -15.34
N LEU A 211 16.73 -1.60 -14.66
CA LEU A 211 15.30 -1.82 -14.88
C LEU A 211 14.86 -1.34 -16.28
N GLY A 212 15.34 -0.19 -16.73
CA GLY A 212 15.02 0.39 -18.04
C GLY A 212 15.72 -0.28 -19.22
N GLN A 213 16.72 -1.12 -18.98
CA GLN A 213 17.44 -1.88 -20.01
C GLN A 213 16.91 -3.33 -20.17
N THR A 214 15.83 -3.69 -19.47
CA THR A 214 15.24 -5.02 -19.61
C THR A 214 14.45 -5.15 -20.89
N GLY A 215 14.16 -6.36 -21.36
CA GLY A 215 13.24 -6.58 -22.48
C GLY A 215 11.75 -6.43 -22.13
N ASN A 216 11.41 -5.89 -20.95
CA ASN A 216 10.03 -5.75 -20.49
C ASN A 216 9.56 -4.30 -20.69
N GLU A 217 8.66 -4.08 -21.64
CA GLU A 217 8.14 -2.75 -21.99
C GLU A 217 7.51 -2.01 -20.80
N GLU A 218 6.82 -2.71 -19.90
CA GLU A 218 6.20 -2.06 -18.75
C GLU A 218 7.23 -1.55 -17.74
N GLU A 219 8.32 -2.32 -17.53
CA GLU A 219 9.44 -1.91 -16.67
C GLU A 219 10.20 -0.73 -17.30
N GLN A 220 10.44 -0.77 -18.61
CA GLN A 220 11.02 0.33 -19.37
C GLN A 220 10.19 1.60 -19.25
N LEU A 221 8.87 1.50 -19.43
CA LEU A 221 7.94 2.63 -19.37
C LEU A 221 7.98 3.33 -18.03
N VAL A 222 8.07 2.57 -16.93
CA VAL A 222 8.18 3.11 -15.57
C VAL A 222 9.45 3.96 -15.40
N CYS A 223 10.56 3.59 -16.05
CA CYS A 223 11.82 4.32 -16.02
C CYS A 223 11.86 5.52 -16.99
N MET A 224 11.19 5.42 -18.14
CA MET A 224 11.32 6.41 -19.23
C MET A 224 10.28 7.53 -19.19
N GLN A 225 9.09 7.30 -18.61
CA GLN A 225 7.96 8.19 -18.88
C GLN A 225 8.10 9.63 -18.38
N TYR A 226 8.93 9.92 -17.37
CA TYR A 226 9.21 11.29 -16.92
C TYR A 226 10.59 11.27 -16.28
N GLY A 227 11.56 11.91 -16.93
CA GLY A 227 12.97 11.88 -16.53
C GLY A 227 13.18 12.19 -15.05
N LEU A 228 13.98 11.36 -14.39
CA LEU A 228 14.67 11.74 -13.17
C LEU A 228 15.63 12.89 -13.44
#